data_AF-A0A524AN33-F1
#
_entry.id   AF-A0A524AN33-F1
#
_cell.length_a   1.000
_cell.length_b   1.000
_cell.length_c   1.000
_cell.angle_alpha   90.00
_cell.angle_beta   90.00
_cell.angle_gamma   90.00
#
_symmetry.space_group_name_H-M   'P 1'
#
loop_
_entity.id
_entity.type
_entity.pdbx_description
1 polymer ?
#
loop_
_entity_poly.entity_id
_entity_poly.type
_entity_poly.pdbx_seq_one_letter_code
_entity_poly.pdbx_strand_id
1 'polypeptide(L)'
;MEVSRLFPGSGTVRENPSKDLLEKVDYLEETGRRVQELYQRGLNPRQIARRIFGPELLIAYVTLGHFSGKCLVQSYLRGGAAPTPNPHDLMH
;
A
#
# COMPACT_ATOMS: atom_id res chain seq x y z
N MET A 1 -4.28 19.75 18.59
CA MET A 1 -4.18 20.64 17.42
C MET A 1 -4.80 19.89 16.26
N GLU A 2 -5.84 20.44 15.63
CA GLU A 2 -6.50 19.81 14.47
C GLU A 2 -5.82 20.27 13.18
N VAL A 3 -5.52 19.34 12.26
CA VAL A 3 -4.94 19.68 10.96
C VAL A 3 -6.09 20.05 10.03
N SER A 4 -6.10 21.28 9.51
CA SER A 4 -7.19 21.79 8.66
C SER A 4 -6.87 21.81 7.17
N ARG A 5 -5.59 21.77 6.79
CA ARG A 5 -5.16 21.63 5.39
C ARG A 5 -3.93 20.74 5.24
N LEU A 6 -3.90 20.00 4.13
CA LEU A 6 -2.74 19.23 3.70
C LEU A 6 -2.31 19.68 2.30
N PHE A 7 -1.03 19.99 2.14
CA PHE A 7 -0.40 20.38 0.88
C PHE A 7 0.60 19.29 0.46
N PRO A 8 0.19 18.32 -0.37
CA PRO A 8 1.10 17.28 -0.85
C PRO A 8 2.22 17.86 -1.73
N GLY A 9 3.38 17.20 -1.78
CA GLY A 9 4.44 17.55 -2.74
C GLY A 9 4.03 17.39 -4.21
N SER A 10 2.91 16.70 -4.48
CA SER A 10 2.29 16.57 -5.80
C SER A 10 0.78 16.30 -5.66
N GLY A 11 -0.05 16.88 -6.54
CA GLY A 11 -1.50 16.67 -6.56
C GLY A 11 -2.28 17.82 -5.93
N THR A 12 -3.50 17.54 -5.44
CA THR A 12 -4.44 18.55 -4.96
C THR A 12 -4.34 18.75 -3.44
N VAL A 13 -4.44 20.01 -3.02
CA VAL A 13 -4.61 20.40 -1.61
C VAL A 13 -5.86 19.76 -1.03
N ARG A 14 -5.79 19.27 0.21
CA ARG A 14 -6.93 18.69 0.93
C ARG A 14 -7.41 19.63 2.03
N GLU A 15 -8.72 19.89 2.04
CA GLU A 15 -9.39 20.76 3.00
C GLU A 15 -9.93 20.00 4.23
N ASN A 16 -9.97 18.67 4.19
CA ASN A 16 -10.29 17.82 5.35
C ASN A 16 -9.26 16.69 5.47
N PRO A 17 -8.03 17.01 5.90
CA PRO A 17 -6.93 16.08 5.84
C PRO A 17 -7.09 14.90 6.82
N SER A 18 -7.75 15.09 7.96
CA SER A 18 -8.03 14.00 8.90
C SER A 18 -8.88 12.91 8.26
N LYS A 19 -9.99 13.28 7.62
CA LYS A 19 -10.85 12.33 6.92
C LYS A 19 -10.10 11.65 5.76
N ASP A 20 -9.44 12.44 4.92
CA ASP A 20 -8.75 11.93 3.73
C ASP A 20 -7.61 10.96 4.09
N LEU A 21 -6.89 11.23 5.19
CA LEU A 21 -5.83 10.34 5.67
C LEU A 21 -6.40 9.05 6.24
N LEU A 22 -7.48 9.11 7.02
CA LEU A 22 -8.13 7.91 7.56
C LEU A 22 -8.67 7.03 6.44
N GLU A 23 -9.38 7.59 5.45
CA GLU A 23 -9.84 6.83 4.28
C GLU A 23 -8.67 6.21 3.52
N LYS A 24 -7.52 6.91 3.44
CA LYS A 24 -6.32 6.38 2.81
C LYS A 24 -5.70 5.23 3.60
N VAL A 25 -5.70 5.31 4.93
CA VAL A 25 -5.26 4.23 5.83
C VAL A 25 -6.16 3.01 5.64
N ASP A 26 -7.47 3.18 5.76
CA ASP A 26 -8.45 2.09 5.61
C ASP A 26 -8.32 1.39 4.25
N TYR A 27 -8.15 2.18 3.18
CA TYR A 27 -7.92 1.66 1.83
C TYR A 27 -6.65 0.80 1.76
N LEU A 28 -5.55 1.25 2.36
CA LEU A 28 -4.28 0.52 2.33
C LEU A 28 -4.36 -0.77 3.16
N GLU A 29 -4.98 -0.72 4.33
CA GLU A 29 -5.16 -1.90 5.19
C GLU A 29 -6.05 -2.96 4.53
N GLU A 30 -7.20 -2.56 3.98
CA GLU A 30 -8.09 -3.46 3.26
C GLU A 30 -7.42 -4.05 2.01
N THR A 31 -6.63 -3.24 1.30
CA THR A 31 -5.81 -3.71 0.18
C THR A 31 -4.82 -4.78 0.63
N GLY A 32 -4.13 -4.56 1.74
CA GLY A 32 -3.20 -5.54 2.32
C GLY A 32 -3.89 -6.86 2.66
N ARG A 33 -5.06 -6.82 3.30
CA ARG A 33 -5.87 -8.01 3.59
C ARG A 33 -6.20 -8.79 2.32
N ARG A 34 -6.73 -8.11 1.30
CA ARG A 34 -7.07 -8.73 0.00
C ARG A 34 -5.88 -9.34 -0.71
N VAL A 35 -4.71 -8.69 -0.64
CA VAL A 35 -3.47 -9.24 -1.20
C VAL A 35 -3.11 -10.57 -0.54
N GLN A 36 -3.15 -10.63 0.80
CA GLN A 36 -2.84 -11.85 1.54
C GLN A 36 -3.84 -12.97 1.23
N GLU A 37 -5.14 -12.67 1.21
CA GLU A 37 -6.18 -13.64 0.85
C GLU A 37 -5.99 -14.23 -0.55
N LEU A 38 -5.69 -13.40 -1.54
CA LEU A 38 -5.46 -13.87 -2.91
C LEU A 38 -4.15 -14.66 -3.04
N TYR A 39 -3.12 -14.27 -2.31
CA TYR A 39 -1.85 -15.01 -2.30
C TYR A 39 -2.01 -16.39 -1.65
N GLN A 40 -2.75 -16.49 -0.55
CA GLN A 40 -3.10 -17.77 0.09
C GLN A 40 -3.92 -18.69 -0.84
N ARG A 41 -4.70 -18.11 -1.77
CA ARG A 41 -5.39 -18.86 -2.83
C ARG A 41 -4.47 -19.26 -4.01
N GLY A 42 -3.17 -19.00 -3.91
CA GLY A 42 -2.16 -19.42 -4.89
C GLY A 42 -1.96 -18.46 -6.07
N LEU A 43 -2.54 -17.25 -6.04
CA LEU A 43 -2.32 -16.27 -7.10
C LEU A 43 -0.92 -15.67 -6.99
N ASN A 44 -0.26 -15.48 -8.14
CA ASN A 44 1.02 -14.80 -8.18
C ASN A 44 0.86 -13.26 -8.11
N PRO A 45 1.91 -12.49 -7.74
CA PRO A 45 1.80 -11.05 -7.54
C PRO A 45 1.27 -10.25 -8.74
N ARG A 46 1.53 -10.68 -9.97
CA ARG A 46 1.01 -10.01 -11.18
C ARG A 46 -0.49 -10.22 -11.32
N GLN A 47 -0.99 -11.43 -11.07
CA GLN A 47 -2.41 -11.74 -11.09
C GLN A 47 -3.16 -10.97 -10.00
N ILE A 48 -2.59 -10.90 -8.81
CA ILE A 48 -3.15 -10.13 -7.68
C ILE A 48 -3.23 -8.64 -8.05
N ALA A 49 -2.13 -8.05 -8.53
CA ALA A 49 -2.09 -6.64 -8.91
C ALA A 49 -3.15 -6.32 -9.98
N ARG A 50 -3.25 -7.15 -11.02
CA ARG A 50 -4.27 -6.99 -12.07
C ARG A 50 -5.69 -7.12 -11.54
N ARG A 51 -5.93 -7.98 -10.55
CA ARG A 51 -7.27 -8.21 -9.98
C ARG A 51 -7.72 -7.09 -9.05
N ILE A 52 -6.79 -6.49 -8.29
CA ILE A 52 -7.10 -5.42 -7.34
C ILE A 52 -7.12 -4.05 -8.03
N PHE A 53 -6.09 -3.73 -8.82
CA PHE A 53 -5.90 -2.39 -9.39
C PHE A 53 -6.32 -2.27 -10.85
N GLY A 54 -6.69 -3.38 -11.50
CA GLY A 54 -6.95 -3.41 -12.93
C GLY A 54 -5.67 -3.42 -13.78
N PRO A 55 -5.77 -3.14 -15.09
CA PRO A 55 -4.59 -2.99 -15.94
C PRO A 55 -3.73 -1.79 -15.48
N GLU A 56 -2.42 -1.97 -15.54
CA GLU A 56 -1.45 -0.95 -15.12
C GLU A 56 -1.56 0.29 -16.02
N LEU A 57 -1.76 1.46 -15.42
CA LEU A 57 -1.88 2.72 -16.16
C LEU A 57 -0.53 3.18 -16.70
N LEU A 58 -0.54 3.89 -17.84
CA LEU A 58 0.67 4.43 -18.47
C LEU A 58 1.50 5.33 -17.53
N ILE A 59 0.89 5.94 -16.52
CA ILE A 59 1.61 6.75 -15.53
C ILE A 59 2.61 5.95 -14.69
N ALA A 60 2.43 4.64 -14.52
CA ALA A 60 3.43 3.79 -13.89
C ALA A 60 4.76 3.83 -14.68
N TYR A 61 4.71 3.95 -16.01
CA TYR A 61 5.90 4.08 -16.86
C TYR A 61 6.60 5.42 -16.68
N VAL A 62 5.87 6.49 -16.36
CA VAL A 62 6.46 7.81 -16.03
C VAL A 62 7.28 7.72 -14.74
N THR A 63 6.82 6.90 -13.79
CA THR A 63 7.60 6.58 -12.57
C THR A 63 8.63 5.47 -12.78
N LEU A 64 8.90 5.06 -14.03
CA LEU A 64 9.77 3.91 -14.38
C LEU A 64 9.40 2.60 -13.66
N GLY A 65 8.14 2.45 -13.25
CA GLY A 65 7.65 1.30 -12.49
C GLY A 65 8.04 1.29 -11.01
N HIS A 66 8.70 2.34 -10.49
CA HIS A 66 9.00 2.47 -9.06
C HIS A 66 7.72 2.50 -8.20
N PHE A 67 6.64 3.05 -8.76
CA PHE A 67 5.31 3.02 -8.18
C PHE A 67 4.36 2.25 -9.10
N SER A 68 4.37 0.93 -8.97
CA SER A 68 3.55 -0.01 -9.74
C SER A 68 2.65 -0.84 -8.81
N GLY A 69 1.50 -1.30 -9.31
CA GLY A 69 0.59 -2.15 -8.54
C GLY A 69 1.26 -3.45 -8.14
N LYS A 70 2.13 -3.99 -9.00
CA LYS A 70 2.96 -5.17 -8.69
C LYS A 70 3.91 -4.92 -7.53
N CYS A 71 4.64 -3.79 -7.52
CA CYS A 71 5.55 -3.45 -6.42
C CYS A 71 4.81 -3.32 -5.09
N LEU A 72 3.63 -2.71 -5.10
CA LEU A 72 2.78 -2.58 -3.90
C LEU A 72 2.28 -3.96 -3.41
N VAL A 73 1.88 -4.87 -4.29
CA VAL A 73 1.56 -6.25 -3.89
C VAL A 73 2.78 -6.91 -3.24
N GLN A 74 3.96 -6.77 -3.86
CA GLN A 74 5.18 -7.37 -3.32
C GLN A 74 5.57 -6.79 -1.94
N SER A 75 5.33 -5.51 -1.68
CA SER A 75 5.58 -4.93 -0.35
C SER A 75 4.65 -5.51 0.71
N TYR A 76 3.36 -5.73 0.41
CA TYR A 76 2.45 -6.37 1.35
C TYR A 76 2.86 -7.81 1.67
N LEU A 77 3.28 -8.57 0.65
CA LEU A 77 3.74 -9.95 0.86
C LEU A 77 5.05 -10.01 1.65
N ARG A 78 5.95 -9.04 1.46
CA ARG A 78 7.18 -8.94 2.24
C ARG A 78 6.93 -8.55 3.70
N GLY A 79 6.01 -7.61 3.95
CA GLY A 79 5.64 -7.16 5.29
C GLY A 79 4.77 -8.14 6.08
N GLY A 80 4.15 -9.11 5.42
CA GLY A 80 3.42 -10.20 6.06
C GLY A 80 4.31 -11.37 6.51
N ALA A 81 5.58 -11.42 6.09
CA ALA A 81 6.57 -12.25 6.77
C ALA A 81 6.77 -11.64 8.16
N ALA A 82 6.59 -12.44 9.22
CA ALA A 82 6.70 -11.98 10.60
C ALA A 82 7.91 -11.05 10.75
N PRO A 83 7.78 -9.90 11.44
CA PRO A 83 8.90 -9.02 11.66
C PRO A 83 10.04 -9.86 12.26
N THR A 84 11.23 -9.79 11.68
CA THR A 84 12.42 -10.29 12.36
C THR A 84 12.41 -9.65 13.75
N PRO A 85 12.40 -10.44 14.84
CA PRO A 85 12.36 -9.87 16.18
C PRO A 85 13.49 -8.86 16.30
N ASN A 86 13.18 -7.68 16.84
CA ASN A 86 14.20 -6.68 17.06
C ASN A 86 15.23 -7.34 18.01
N PRO A 87 16.55 -7.24 17.79
CA PRO A 87 17.54 -7.81 18.70
C PRO A 87 17.36 -7.37 20.17
N HIS A 88 16.64 -6.27 20.41
CA HIS A 88 16.26 -5.80 21.73
C HIS A 88 15.08 -6.56 22.38
N ASP A 89 14.23 -7.22 21.60
CA ASP A 89 13.11 -8.03 22.10
C ASP A 89 13.56 -9.38 22.68
N LEU A 90 14.83 -9.76 22.46
CA LEU A 90 15.46 -11.01 22.90
C LEU A 90 16.29 -10.85 24.21
N MET A 91 16.25 -9.68 24.84
CA MET A 91 17.02 -9.36 26.06
C MET A 91 16.14 -9.21 27.32
N HIS A 92 14.97 -9.85 27.36
CA HIS A 92 14.13 -9.96 28.57
C HIS A 92 13.87 -11.41 28.95
#